data_AF-A0A2X3J171-F1
#
_entry.id   AF-A0A2X3J171-F1
#
_cell.length_a   1.000
_cell.length_b   1.000
_cell.length_c   1.000
_cell.angle_alpha   90.00
_cell.angle_beta   90.00
_cell.angle_gamma   90.00
#
_symmetry.space_group_name_H-M   'P 1'
#
loop_
_entity.id
_entity.type
_entity.pdbx_description
1 polymer ?
#
loop_
_entity_poly.entity_id
_entity_poly.type
_entity_poly.pdbx_seq_one_letter_code
_entity_poly.pdbx_strand_id
1 'polypeptide(L)' 'MSLIRPALVLFILLTLLTGGVYPLLTTSLGQWWFNSQANGSLIRPER' A
#
# COMPACT_ATOMS: atom_id res chain seq x y z
N MET A 1 -26.31 -16.57 -18.37
CA MET A 1 -25.82 -15.39 -17.63
C MET A 1 -24.32 -15.30 -17.82
N SER A 2 -23.79 -14.23 -18.43
CA SER A 2 -22.35 -14.08 -18.70
C SER A 2 -21.65 -13.44 -17.50
N LEU A 3 -20.72 -14.16 -16.88
CA LEU A 3 -20.01 -13.74 -15.66
C LEU A 3 -18.67 -13.03 -15.93
N ILE A 4 -18.23 -12.95 -17.18
CA ILE A 4 -16.91 -12.40 -17.51
C ILE A 4 -16.82 -10.90 -17.22
N ARG A 5 -17.86 -10.13 -17.59
CA ARG A 5 -17.92 -8.69 -17.30
C ARG A 5 -17.86 -8.38 -15.80
N PRO A 6 -18.72 -8.95 -14.94
CA PRO A 6 -18.65 -8.66 -13.50
C PRO A 6 -17.35 -9.18 -12.86
N ALA A 7 -16.80 -10.31 -13.31
CA ALA A 7 -15.53 -10.82 -12.81
C ALA A 7 -14.36 -9.87 -13.09
N LEU A 8 -14.26 -9.34 -14.31
CA LEU A 8 -13.19 -8.41 -14.69
C LEU A 8 -13.29 -7.07 -13.94
N VAL A 9 -14.50 -6.54 -13.77
CA VAL A 9 -14.70 -5.29 -13.00
C VAL A 9 -14.27 -5.48 -11.56
N LEU A 10 -14.67 -6.58 -10.92
CA LEU A 10 -14.29 -6.85 -9.54
C LEU A 10 -12.79 -7.09 -9.40
N PHE A 11 -12.19 -7.81 -10.35
CA PHE A 11 -10.74 -8.04 -10.37
C PHE A 11 -9.98 -6.71 -10.43
N ILE A 12 -10.31 -5.85 -11.40
CA ILE A 12 -9.64 -4.54 -11.55
C ILE A 12 -9.86 -3.67 -10.30
N LEU A 13 -11.08 -3.62 -9.78
CA LEU A 13 -11.39 -2.86 -8.57
C LEU A 13 -10.53 -3.31 -7.39
N LEU A 14 -10.47 -4.63 -7.13
CA LEU A 14 -9.69 -5.18 -6.03
C LEU A 14 -8.19 -5.01 -6.24
N THR A 15 -7.68 -5.12 -7.47
CA THR A 15 -6.28 -4.83 -7.78
C THR A 15 -5.92 -3.39 -7.47
N LEU A 16 -6.76 -2.43 -7.87
CA LEU A 16 -6.52 -1.01 -7.58
C LEU A 16 -6.61 -0.70 -6.09
N LEU A 17 -7.57 -1.29 -5.38
CA LEU A 17 -7.72 -1.08 -3.94
C LEU A 17 -6.54 -1.67 -3.15
N THR A 18 -6.18 -2.93 -3.42
CA THR A 18 -5.17 -3.64 -2.62
C THR A 18 -3.73 -3.36 -3.07
N GLY A 19 -3.51 -3.08 -4.36
CA GLY A 19 -2.18 -2.79 -4.91
C GLY A 19 -1.87 -1.30 -5.03
N GLY A 20 -2.89 -0.43 -5.09
CA GLY A 20 -2.73 1.02 -5.19
C GLY A 20 -3.11 1.73 -3.90
N VAL A 21 -4.40 1.71 -3.57
CA VAL A 21 -4.94 2.50 -2.45
C VAL A 21 -4.33 2.08 -1.12
N TYR A 22 -4.27 0.77 -0.82
CA TYR A 22 -3.77 0.27 0.45
C TYR A 22 -2.28 0.58 0.68
N PRO A 23 -1.34 0.31 -0.25
CA PRO A 23 0.07 0.64 -0.06
C PRO A 23 0.30 2.15 0.06
N LEU A 24 -0.39 2.98 -0.73
CA LEU A 24 -0.26 4.44 -0.66
C LEU A 24 -0.76 4.97 0.68
N LEU A 25 -1.91 4.50 1.15
CA LEU A 25 -2.48 4.89 2.44
C LEU A 25 -1.54 4.48 3.58
N THR A 26 -1.15 3.21 3.64
CA THR A 26 -0.29 2.69 4.71
C THR A 26 1.10 3.32 4.70
N THR A 27 1.69 3.56 3.53
CA THR A 27 2.97 4.25 3.40
C THR A 27 2.85 5.70 3.90
N SER A 28 1.81 6.42 3.47
CA SER A 28 1.63 7.82 3.88
C SER A 28 1.43 7.93 5.40
N LEU A 29 0.58 7.07 5.96
CA LEU A 29 0.35 7.03 7.41
C LEU A 29 1.61 6.62 8.18
N GLY A 30 2.35 5.63 7.69
CA GLY A 30 3.62 5.19 8.29
C GLY A 30 4.68 6.28 8.28
N GLN A 31 4.79 7.02 7.18
CA GLN A 31 5.71 8.16 7.08
C GLN A 31 5.30 9.33 7.97
N TRP A 32 3.99 9.55 8.18
CA TRP A 32 3.48 10.64 9.01
C TRP A 32 3.62 10.35 10.51
N TRP A 33 3.22 9.16 10.97
CA TRP A 33 3.25 8.81 12.40
C TRP A 33 4.58 8.18 12.86
N PHE A 34 5.26 7.44 11.99
CA PHE A 34 6.40 6.60 12.36
C PHE A 34 7.56 6.75 11.38
N ASN A 35 7.94 7.99 11.06
CA ASN A 35 8.92 8.28 10.01
C ASN A 35 10.25 7.50 10.18
N SER A 36 10.83 7.49 11.39
CA SER A 36 12.10 6.80 11.63
C SER A 36 11.99 5.29 11.42
N GLN A 37 10.89 4.67 11.83
CA GLN A 37 10.64 3.23 11.71
C GLN A 37 10.27 2.85 10.27
N ALA A 38 9.43 3.64 9.62
CA ALA A 38 9.03 3.46 8.22
C ALA A 38 10.23 3.56 7.27
N ASN A 39 11.27 4.32 7.64
CA ASN A 39 12.53 4.42 6.89
C ASN A 39 13.63 3.45 7.37
N GLY A 40 13.26 2.40 8.12
CA GLY A 40 14.16 1.29 8.45
C GLY A 40 14.95 1.43 9.75
N SER A 41 14.62 2.40 10.61
CA SER A 41 15.21 2.55 11.95
C SER A 41 16.75 2.56 11.96
N LEU A 42 17.37 3.24 10.99
CA LEU A 42 18.80 3.16 10.74
C LEU A 42 19.63 3.56 11.98
N ILE A 43 20.48 2.65 12.44
CA ILE A 43 21.49 2.92 13.46
C ILE A 43 22.68 3.58 12.77
N ARG A 44 23.00 4.80 13.18
CA ARG A 44 24.14 5.55 12.65
C ARG A 44 25.35 5.32 13.56
N PRO A 45 26.53 4.99 13.01
CA PRO A 45 27.73 4.88 13.84
C PRO A 45 28.06 6.24 14.47
N GLU A 46 28.41 6.24 15.76
CA GLU A 46 29.06 7.40 16.36
C GLU A 46 30.37 7.71 15.63
N ARG A 47 30.59 8.97 15.28
CA ARG A 47 31.86 9.41 14.71
C ARG A 47 32.93 9.52 15.78
#